data_AF-A0ABD7N138-F1
#
_entry.id   AF-A0ABD7N138-F1
#
_cell.length_a   1.000
_cell.length_b   1.000
_cell.length_c   1.000
_cell.angle_alpha   90.00
_cell.angle_beta   90.00
_cell.angle_gamma   90.00
#
_symmetry.space_group_name_H-M   'P 1'
#
loop_
_entity.id
_entity.type
_entity.pdbx_description
1 polymer ?
#
loop_
_entity_poly.entity_id
_entity_poly.type
_entity_poly.pdbx_seq_one_letter_code
_entity_poly.pdbx_strand_id
1 'polypeptide(L)'
;MSNTTPPTKAIPAFDIHAKLKSLNECWSFAIRTQPHNHGYDFEFCTRFIPDLTFAIYKRIGDYFVLVDFFSSYDEACDEAKDILYIYPEVRDLILKATSIS
;
A
#
# COMPACT_ATOMS: atom_id res chain seq x y z
N MET A 1 -36.14 27.95 14.09
CA MET A 1 -35.80 26.94 13.08
C MET A 1 -34.40 26.43 13.40
N SER A 2 -34.28 25.20 13.88
CA SER A 2 -33.00 24.57 14.18
C SER A 2 -32.50 23.85 12.94
N ASN A 3 -31.50 24.42 12.26
CA ASN A 3 -30.79 23.78 11.16
C ASN A 3 -29.84 22.74 11.74
N THR A 4 -30.29 21.50 11.88
CA THR A 4 -29.42 20.38 12.23
C THR A 4 -28.92 19.76 10.93
N THR A 5 -27.71 20.14 10.50
CA THR A 5 -27.00 19.47 9.41
C THR A 5 -26.80 18.00 9.82
N PRO A 6 -27.11 17.01 8.97
CA PRO A 6 -26.82 15.61 9.28
C PRO A 6 -25.33 15.45 9.58
N PRO A 7 -24.93 14.64 10.57
CA PRO A 7 -23.52 14.38 10.82
C PRO A 7 -22.93 13.74 9.56
N THR A 8 -22.00 14.44 8.91
CA THR A 8 -21.19 13.89 7.82
C THR A 8 -20.50 12.65 8.36
N LYS A 9 -20.88 11.47 7.87
CA LYS A 9 -20.24 10.21 8.23
C LYS A 9 -18.77 10.31 7.85
N ALA A 10 -17.90 10.46 8.84
CA ALA A 10 -16.45 10.50 8.62
C ALA A 10 -16.05 9.21 7.91
N ILE A 11 -15.36 9.35 6.78
CA ILE A 11 -14.74 8.21 6.10
C ILE A 11 -13.64 7.73 7.05
N PRO A 12 -13.68 6.46 7.52
CA PRO A 12 -12.63 5.95 8.39
C PRO A 12 -11.29 6.01 7.66
N ALA A 13 -10.26 6.45 8.37
CA ALA A 13 -8.90 6.45 7.85
C ALA A 13 -8.47 5.03 7.47
N PHE A 14 -7.62 4.92 6.45
CA PHE A 14 -7.04 3.65 6.05
C PHE A 14 -6.25 3.03 7.22
N ASP A 15 -6.50 1.75 7.49
CA ASP A 15 -5.83 0.98 8.56
C ASP A 15 -5.28 -0.33 7.98
N ILE A 16 -3.95 -0.39 7.84
CA ILE A 16 -3.25 -1.55 7.30
C ILE A 16 -3.41 -2.79 8.18
N HIS A 17 -3.52 -2.64 9.50
CA HIS A 17 -3.72 -3.78 10.41
C HIS A 17 -5.12 -4.37 10.24
N ALA A 18 -6.12 -3.50 10.09
CA ALA A 18 -7.48 -3.94 9.79
C ALA A 18 -7.54 -4.67 8.45
N LYS A 19 -6.87 -4.15 7.41
CA LYS A 19 -6.82 -4.77 6.06
C LYS A 19 -6.12 -6.12 6.05
N LEU A 20 -4.96 -6.24 6.71
CA LEU A 20 -4.26 -7.52 6.90
C LEU A 20 -5.16 -8.57 7.56
N LYS A 21 -5.88 -8.17 8.62
CA LYS A 21 -6.79 -9.05 9.36
C LYS A 21 -8.01 -9.45 8.53
N SER A 22 -8.60 -8.51 7.77
CA SER A 22 -9.81 -8.78 7.00
C SER A 22 -9.56 -9.70 5.81
N LEU A 23 -8.40 -9.54 5.15
CA LEU A 23 -8.03 -10.34 3.98
C LEU A 23 -7.28 -11.63 4.34
N ASN A 24 -6.94 -11.81 5.63
CA ASN A 24 -6.18 -12.95 6.12
C ASN A 24 -4.87 -13.16 5.34
N GLU A 25 -4.18 -12.05 5.06
CA GLU A 25 -2.97 -12.00 4.24
C GLU A 25 -1.69 -12.13 5.04
N CYS A 26 -0.67 -12.73 4.43
CA CYS A 26 0.59 -13.07 5.10
C CYS A 26 1.70 -12.02 4.89
N TRP A 27 1.38 -10.82 4.44
CA TRP A 27 2.38 -9.75 4.34
C TRP A 27 2.90 -9.39 5.73
N SER A 28 4.22 -9.39 5.89
CA SER A 28 4.84 -8.94 7.13
C SER A 28 4.53 -7.46 7.30
N PHE A 29 4.05 -7.07 8.48
CA PHE A 29 3.81 -5.65 8.79
C PHE A 29 5.13 -4.85 8.82
N ALA A 30 6.20 -5.46 9.35
CA ALA A 30 7.51 -4.83 9.42
C ALA A 30 8.60 -5.84 9.04
N ILE A 31 9.50 -5.42 8.16
CA ILE A 31 10.66 -6.20 7.68
C ILE A 31 11.92 -5.48 8.13
N ARG A 32 12.88 -6.20 8.71
CA ARG A 32 14.15 -5.58 9.09
C ARG A 32 14.96 -5.25 7.84
N THR A 33 15.43 -4.01 7.75
CA THR A 33 16.31 -3.56 6.67
C THR A 33 17.59 -4.40 6.65
N GLN A 34 18.06 -4.74 5.45
CA GLN A 34 19.32 -5.46 5.24
C GLN A 34 20.39 -4.50 4.72
N PRO A 35 21.69 -4.87 4.81
CA PRO A 35 22.77 -4.02 4.31
C PRO A 35 22.64 -3.62 2.84
N HIS A 36 22.06 -4.48 2.00
CA HIS A 36 21.83 -4.18 0.59
C HIS A 36 20.67 -3.19 0.34
N ASN A 37 19.82 -2.95 1.35
CA ASN A 37 18.76 -1.95 1.27
C ASN A 37 19.21 -0.57 1.80
N HIS A 38 20.50 -0.38 2.08
CA HIS A 38 20.98 0.88 2.63
C HIS A 38 20.75 2.03 1.65
N GLY A 39 20.12 3.11 2.13
CA GLY A 39 19.83 4.30 1.34
C GLY A 39 18.52 4.29 0.55
N TYR A 40 17.73 3.21 0.61
CA TYR A 40 16.41 3.17 -0.02
C TYR A 40 15.31 3.55 0.98
N ASP A 41 14.45 4.50 0.61
CA ASP A 41 13.33 4.95 1.46
C ASP A 41 12.10 4.04 1.36
N PHE A 42 12.00 3.26 0.28
CA PHE A 42 10.86 2.38 0.01
C PHE A 42 11.32 1.02 -0.50
N GLU A 43 10.51 0.00 -0.22
CA GLU A 43 10.67 -1.34 -0.79
C GLU A 43 9.37 -1.72 -1.49
N PHE A 44 9.49 -2.18 -2.74
CA PHE A 44 8.38 -2.64 -3.56
C PHE A 44 8.47 -4.13 -3.77
N CYS A 45 7.42 -4.86 -3.39
CA CYS A 45 7.36 -6.31 -3.51
C CYS A 45 6.23 -6.74 -4.44
N THR A 46 6.45 -7.81 -5.17
CA THR A 46 5.46 -8.49 -6.01
C THR A 46 5.33 -9.94 -5.58
N ARG A 47 4.10 -10.43 -5.43
CA ARG A 47 3.80 -11.85 -5.29
C ARG A 47 2.92 -12.26 -6.46
N PHE A 48 3.25 -13.36 -7.13
CA PHE A 48 2.55 -13.83 -8.34
C PHE A 48 1.64 -15.04 -8.09
N ILE A 49 1.67 -15.60 -6.88
CA ILE A 49 0.98 -16.85 -6.54
C ILE A 49 0.13 -16.63 -5.28
N PRO A 50 -1.16 -16.97 -5.28
CA PRO A 50 -1.94 -17.48 -6.41
C PRO A 50 -2.23 -16.42 -7.49
N ASP A 51 -2.26 -15.15 -7.09
CA ASP A 51 -2.59 -14.01 -7.94
C ASP A 51 -1.51 -12.92 -7.84
N LEU A 52 -1.46 -12.05 -8.87
CA LEU A 52 -0.56 -10.90 -8.88
C LEU A 52 -0.99 -9.88 -7.82
N THR A 53 -0.16 -9.70 -6.80
CA THR A 53 -0.33 -8.71 -5.74
C THR A 53 0.95 -7.91 -5.55
N PHE A 54 0.77 -6.65 -5.20
CA PHE A 54 1.83 -5.68 -4.94
C PHE A 54 1.83 -5.32 -3.46
N ALA A 55 2.99 -4.98 -2.93
CA ALA A 55 3.13 -4.37 -1.61
C ALA A 55 4.16 -3.25 -1.64
N ILE A 56 3.86 -2.15 -0.97
CA ILE A 56 4.77 -1.02 -0.78
C ILE A 56 5.09 -0.93 0.71
N TYR A 57 6.37 -0.84 1.01
CA TYR A 57 6.89 -0.59 2.34
C TYR A 57 7.64 0.73 2.38
N LYS A 58 7.59 1.40 3.52
CA LYS A 58 8.30 2.66 3.80
C LYS A 58 9.31 2.44 4.91
N ARG A 59 10.51 3.01 4.76
CA ARG A 59 11.56 2.91 5.75
C ARG A 59 11.24 3.77 6.97
N ILE A 60 11.25 3.14 8.14
CA ILE A 60 11.12 3.78 9.46
C ILE A 60 12.22 3.20 10.34
N GLY A 61 13.28 3.98 10.57
CA GLY A 61 14.48 3.50 11.26
C GLY A 61 15.12 2.32 10.52
N ASP A 62 15.30 1.20 11.21
CA ASP A 62 15.90 -0.01 10.65
C ASP A 62 14.88 -1.01 10.10
N TYR A 63 13.64 -0.56 9.88
CA TYR A 63 12.55 -1.38 9.38
C TYR A 63 11.92 -0.79 8.12
N PHE A 64 11.45 -1.67 7.24
CA PHE A 64 10.47 -1.38 6.21
C PHE A 64 9.10 -1.74 6.77
N VAL A 65 8.24 -0.73 6.94
CA VAL A 65 6.88 -0.88 7.47
C VAL A 65 5.89 -0.86 6.32
N LEU A 66 4.96 -1.81 6.30
CA LEU A 66 3.97 -1.99 5.25
C LEU A 66 3.05 -0.78 5.18
N VAL A 67 3.04 -0.11 4.03
CA VAL A 67 2.12 0.99 3.72
C VAL A 67 0.81 0.40 3.23
N ASP A 68 0.87 -0.44 2.20
CA ASP A 68 -0.30 -1.14 1.68
C ASP A 68 0.10 -2.36 0.84
N PHE A 69 -0.87 -3.25 0.62
CA PHE A 69 -0.84 -4.31 -0.38
C PHE A 69 -2.12 -4.29 -1.21
N PHE A 70 -2.02 -4.49 -2.52
CA PHE A 70 -3.13 -4.29 -3.45
C PHE A 70 -2.94 -5.09 -4.73
N SER A 71 -4.03 -5.37 -5.45
CA SER A 71 -4.01 -6.09 -6.73
C SER A 71 -4.07 -5.15 -7.94
N SER A 72 -4.45 -3.89 -7.73
CA SER A 72 -4.54 -2.86 -8.77
C SER A 72 -4.17 -1.48 -8.22
N TYR A 73 -3.79 -0.54 -9.09
CA TYR A 73 -3.48 0.84 -8.69
C TYR A 73 -4.65 1.52 -7.96
N ASP A 74 -5.88 1.23 -8.39
CA ASP A 74 -7.08 1.85 -7.81
C ASP A 74 -7.34 1.40 -6.37
N GLU A 75 -6.99 0.15 -6.03
CA GLU A 75 -7.11 -0.42 -4.68
C GLU A 75 -6.09 0.12 -3.68
N ALA A 76 -4.99 0.70 -4.16
CA ALA A 76 -3.95 1.23 -3.30
C ALA A 76 -4.47 2.40 -2.44
N CYS A 77 -4.04 2.45 -1.19
CA CYS A 77 -4.32 3.58 -0.30
C CYS A 77 -3.67 4.87 -0.82
N ASP A 78 -4.12 6.02 -0.30
CA ASP A 78 -3.64 7.33 -0.76
C ASP A 78 -2.13 7.49 -0.55
N GLU A 79 -1.57 7.03 0.57
CA GLU A 79 -0.11 7.09 0.80
C GLU A 79 0.66 6.24 -0.21
N ALA A 80 0.15 5.05 -0.56
CA ALA A 80 0.77 4.22 -1.59
C ALA A 80 0.71 4.89 -2.98
N LYS A 81 -0.41 5.55 -3.32
CA LYS A 81 -0.55 6.34 -4.55
C LYS A 81 0.40 7.53 -4.60
N ASP A 82 0.59 8.23 -3.49
CA ASP A 82 1.54 9.33 -3.37
C ASP A 82 2.98 8.86 -3.61
N ILE A 83 3.36 7.70 -3.07
CA ILE A 83 4.67 7.09 -3.33
C ILE A 83 4.81 6.74 -4.82
N LEU A 84 3.79 6.11 -5.41
CA LEU A 84 3.77 5.75 -6.84
C LEU A 84 3.76 6.98 -7.78
N TYR A 85 3.29 8.13 -7.29
CA TYR A 85 3.40 9.38 -8.03
C TYR A 85 4.86 9.86 -8.13
N ILE A 86 5.67 9.62 -7.08
CA ILE A 86 7.11 9.95 -7.05
C ILE A 86 7.91 8.99 -7.94
N TYR A 87 7.48 7.73 -8.04
CA TYR A 87 8.13 6.66 -8.83
C TYR A 87 7.22 6.18 -9.98
N PRO A 88 7.01 7.01 -11.02
CA PRO A 88 6.06 6.71 -12.09
C PRO A 88 6.41 5.44 -12.88
N GLU A 89 7.68 5.04 -12.95
CA GLU A 89 8.09 3.80 -13.59
C GLU A 89 7.53 2.54 -12.91
N VAL A 90 7.39 2.57 -11.57
CA VAL A 90 6.77 1.48 -10.80
C VAL A 90 5.26 1.51 -11.00
N ARG A 91 4.66 2.70 -10.96
CA ARG A 91 3.24 2.91 -11.24
C ARG A 91 2.85 2.37 -12.63
N ASP A 92 3.62 2.74 -13.65
CA ASP A 92 3.34 2.36 -15.03
C ASP A 92 3.52 0.84 -15.23
N LEU A 93 4.45 0.22 -14.50
CA LEU A 93 4.57 -1.24 -14.44
C LEU A 93 3.31 -1.89 -13.86
N ILE A 94 2.80 -1.37 -12.73
CA ILE A 94 1.56 -1.86 -12.10
C ILE A 94 0.41 -1.73 -13.09
N LEU A 95 0.19 -0.54 -13.64
CA LEU A 95 -0.89 -0.28 -14.61
C LEU A 95 -0.80 -1.22 -15.81
N LYS A 96 0.39 -1.41 -16.38
CA LYS A 96 0.58 -2.32 -17.50
C LYS A 96 0.30 -3.78 -17.12
N ALA A 97 0.76 -4.21 -15.95
CA ALA A 97 0.57 -5.59 -15.49
C ALA A 97 -0.90 -5.91 -15.20
N THR A 98 -1.70 -4.92 -14.80
CA THR A 98 -3.12 -5.08 -14.46
C THR A 98 -4.08 -4.68 -15.59
N SER A 99 -3.59 -4.05 -16.67
CA SER A 99 -4.40 -3.69 -17.85
C SER A 99 -4.67 -4.86 -18.79
N ILE A 100 -4.05 -6.02 -18.55
CA ILE A 100 -4.30 -7.24 -19.32
C ILE A 100 -5.40 -8.03 -18.59
N SER A 101 -6.64 -7.65 -18.84
CA SER A 101 -7.84 -8.39 -18.41
C SER A 101 -8.85 -8.43 -19.55
#